data_AF-A0A8S3IYR1-F1
#
_entry.id   AF-A0A8S3IYR1-F1
#
_cell.length_a   1.000
_cell.length_b   1.000
_cell.length_c   1.000
_cell.angle_alpha   90.00
_cell.angle_beta   90.00
_cell.angle_gamma   90.00
#
_symmetry.space_group_name_H-M   'P 1'
#
loop_
_entity.id
_entity.type
_entity.pdbx_description
1 polymer ?
#
loop_
_entity_poly.entity_id
_entity_poly.type
_entity_poly.pdbx_seq_one_letter_code
_entity_poly.pdbx_strand_id
1 'polypeptide(L)'
;MPKPSRSAFYFYALEYQRRIQRGNGQRLSINEAITACYDEWKLLSEEEKSPFKILYEDWRVHYRSDPESAVSSSQRYLQAKKAIKQEIKTEKILSERDIPCEELKIHYDRFSFERDYLAFQYLPLDINELLTMPIYIINFQTFCKVDEEDGGQYVPAELCILRYTLADGPTTFRQAFIKPDKIPTGYMSACLEHLKGTHEIPLKDFAEATDNYKMLYQQLKSI
;
A
#
# COMPACT_ATOMS: atom_id res chain seq x y z
N MET A 1 -12.06 -32.38 -8.81
CA MET A 1 -13.50 -32.71 -8.87
C MET A 1 -14.30 -31.42 -8.74
N PRO A 2 -15.37 -31.20 -9.52
CA PRO A 2 -16.11 -29.93 -9.53
C PRO A 2 -16.75 -29.70 -8.15
N LYS A 3 -16.66 -28.48 -7.63
CA LYS A 3 -17.27 -28.09 -6.34
C LYS A 3 -18.77 -28.36 -6.40
N PRO A 4 -19.40 -29.06 -5.43
CA PRO A 4 -20.84 -29.08 -5.38
C PRO A 4 -21.30 -27.68 -4.98
N SER A 5 -21.80 -26.91 -5.95
CA SER A 5 -22.69 -25.78 -5.66
C SER A 5 -23.85 -26.34 -4.84
N ARG A 6 -24.14 -25.71 -3.69
CA ARG A 6 -25.19 -26.13 -2.74
C ARG A 6 -26.43 -26.60 -3.49
N SER A 7 -26.96 -27.79 -3.19
CA SER A 7 -28.14 -28.37 -3.84
C SER A 7 -29.30 -28.48 -2.86
N ALA A 8 -30.51 -28.85 -3.31
CA ALA A 8 -31.64 -29.11 -2.41
C ALA A 8 -31.28 -30.11 -1.29
N PHE A 9 -30.51 -31.15 -1.63
CA PHE A 9 -30.00 -32.13 -0.67
C PHE A 9 -29.06 -31.50 0.40
N TYR A 10 -28.28 -30.48 0.04
CA TYR A 10 -27.43 -29.77 1.01
C TYR A 10 -28.27 -29.06 2.08
N PHE A 11 -29.41 -28.47 1.72
CA PHE A 11 -30.32 -27.85 2.68
C PHE A 11 -31.03 -28.87 3.55
N TYR A 12 -31.34 -30.05 3.01
CA TYR A 12 -31.83 -31.17 3.80
C TYR A 12 -30.80 -31.65 4.83
N ALA A 13 -29.54 -31.83 4.42
CA ALA A 13 -28.46 -32.23 5.31
C ALA A 13 -28.21 -31.21 6.44
N LEU A 14 -28.37 -29.90 6.15
CA LEU A 14 -28.32 -28.85 7.18
C LEU A 14 -29.46 -28.98 8.20
N GLU A 15 -30.68 -29.29 7.75
CA GLU A 15 -31.81 -29.47 8.65
C GLU A 15 -31.67 -30.75 9.47
N TYR A 16 -31.19 -31.84 8.86
CA TYR A 16 -30.85 -33.08 9.55
C TYR A 16 -29.81 -32.84 10.65
N GLN A 17 -28.74 -32.11 10.36
CA GLN A 17 -27.71 -31.73 11.34
C GLN A 17 -28.31 -30.97 12.53
N ARG A 18 -29.22 -30.01 12.29
CA ARG A 18 -29.90 -29.26 13.35
C ARG A 18 -30.83 -30.15 14.17
N ARG A 19 -31.56 -31.07 13.54
CA ARG A 19 -32.42 -32.05 14.22
C ARG A 19 -31.60 -32.91 15.18
N ILE A 20 -30.48 -33.46 14.73
CA ILE A 20 -29.57 -34.27 15.57
C ILE A 20 -28.96 -33.44 16.69
N GLN A 21 -28.53 -32.20 16.41
CA GLN A 21 -27.98 -31.33 17.43
C GLN A 21 -29.01 -30.97 18.51
N ARG A 22 -30.27 -30.76 18.14
CA ARG A 22 -31.36 -30.47 19.09
C ARG A 22 -31.82 -31.70 19.88
N GLY A 23 -31.83 -32.87 19.26
CA GLY A 23 -32.26 -34.12 19.91
C GLY A 23 -31.18 -34.71 20.82
N ASN A 24 -29.96 -34.86 20.30
CA ASN A 24 -28.90 -35.63 20.96
C ASN A 24 -27.75 -34.75 21.48
N GLY A 25 -27.78 -33.43 21.25
CA GLY A 25 -26.70 -32.51 21.63
C GLY A 25 -25.42 -32.64 20.80
N GLN A 26 -25.33 -33.65 19.93
CA GLN A 26 -24.15 -33.95 19.14
C GLN A 26 -23.98 -32.94 18.00
N ARG A 27 -22.80 -32.34 17.90
CA ARG A 27 -22.41 -31.46 16.78
C ARG A 27 -21.71 -32.27 15.71
N LEU A 28 -22.46 -32.71 14.70
CA LEU A 28 -21.89 -33.32 13.50
C LEU A 28 -21.29 -32.23 12.59
N SER A 29 -20.23 -32.55 11.85
CA SER A 29 -19.81 -31.74 10.71
C SER A 29 -20.78 -31.91 9.53
N ILE A 30 -20.78 -30.96 8.59
CA ILE A 30 -21.69 -31.00 7.44
C ILE A 30 -21.45 -32.23 6.54
N ASN A 31 -20.21 -32.70 6.42
CA ASN A 31 -19.88 -33.89 5.62
C ASN A 31 -20.37 -35.19 6.28
N GLU A 32 -20.32 -35.25 7.62
CA GLU A 32 -20.86 -36.38 8.39
C GLU A 32 -22.39 -36.40 8.28
N ALA A 33 -23.05 -35.24 8.39
CA ALA A 33 -24.49 -35.12 8.22
C ALA A 33 -24.93 -35.54 6.80
N ILE A 34 -24.20 -35.11 5.76
CA ILE A 34 -24.45 -35.50 4.36
C ILE A 34 -24.37 -37.02 4.19
N THR A 35 -23.34 -37.65 4.77
CA THR A 35 -23.18 -39.11 4.67
C THR A 35 -24.30 -39.84 5.40
N ALA A 36 -24.67 -39.37 6.60
CA ALA A 36 -25.67 -40.01 7.44
C ALA A 36 -27.10 -39.93 6.91
N CYS A 37 -27.47 -38.81 6.26
CA CYS A 37 -28.84 -38.58 5.81
C CYS A 37 -29.07 -38.92 4.33
N TYR A 38 -28.05 -39.46 3.63
CA TYR A 38 -28.11 -39.71 2.20
C TYR A 38 -29.17 -40.75 1.81
N ASP A 39 -29.25 -41.85 2.56
CA ASP A 39 -30.22 -42.91 2.29
C ASP A 39 -31.65 -42.47 2.66
N GLU A 40 -31.82 -41.71 3.75
CA GLU A 40 -33.10 -41.10 4.12
C GLU A 40 -33.61 -40.16 3.02
N TRP A 41 -32.73 -39.30 2.48
CA TRP A 41 -33.07 -38.39 1.38
C TRP A 41 -33.55 -39.10 0.12
N LYS A 42 -32.99 -40.28 -0.20
CA LYS A 42 -33.43 -41.06 -1.37
C LYS A 42 -34.86 -41.57 -1.22
N LEU A 43 -35.26 -41.91 0.00
CA LEU A 43 -36.56 -42.48 0.31
C LEU A 43 -37.67 -41.43 0.39
N LEU A 44 -37.34 -40.15 0.56
CA LEU A 44 -38.32 -39.07 0.58
C LEU A 44 -39.07 -38.93 -0.74
N SER A 45 -40.36 -38.68 -0.63
CA SER A 45 -41.23 -38.33 -1.76
C SER A 45 -40.85 -36.96 -2.35
N GLU A 46 -41.33 -36.69 -3.56
CA GLU A 46 -41.08 -35.40 -4.21
C GLU A 46 -41.75 -34.23 -3.47
N GLU A 47 -42.85 -34.50 -2.78
CA GLU A 47 -43.55 -33.53 -1.93
C GLU A 47 -42.70 -33.15 -0.70
N GLU A 48 -42.08 -34.13 -0.05
CA GLU A 48 -41.18 -33.91 1.09
C GLU A 48 -39.86 -33.25 0.69
N LYS A 49 -39.42 -33.46 -0.55
CA LYS A 49 -38.24 -32.78 -1.12
C LYS A 49 -38.52 -31.34 -1.54
N SER A 50 -39.79 -30.99 -1.77
CA SER A 50 -40.21 -29.68 -2.31
C SER A 50 -39.72 -28.48 -1.48
N PRO A 51 -39.83 -28.46 -0.14
CA PRO A 51 -39.34 -27.34 0.67
C PRO A 51 -37.84 -27.07 0.47
N PHE A 52 -37.05 -28.13 0.33
CA PHE A 52 -35.60 -28.01 0.14
C PHE A 52 -35.22 -27.57 -1.28
N LYS A 53 -36.07 -27.86 -2.28
CA LYS A 53 -35.94 -27.31 -3.64
C LYS A 53 -36.21 -25.81 -3.67
N ILE A 54 -37.23 -25.35 -2.94
CA ILE A 54 -37.54 -23.92 -2.79
C ILE A 54 -36.35 -23.18 -2.13
N LEU A 55 -35.83 -23.72 -1.02
CA LEU A 55 -34.66 -23.15 -0.35
C LEU A 55 -33.42 -23.07 -1.25
N TYR A 56 -33.21 -24.08 -2.11
CA TYR A 56 -32.15 -24.04 -3.10
C TYR A 56 -32.37 -22.97 -4.16
N GLU A 57 -33.60 -22.81 -4.64
CA GLU A 57 -33.94 -21.80 -5.64
C GLU A 57 -33.74 -20.39 -5.09
N ASP A 58 -34.24 -20.12 -3.88
CA ASP A 58 -34.05 -18.83 -3.19
C ASP A 58 -32.55 -18.52 -3.03
N TRP A 59 -31.76 -19.50 -2.56
CA TRP A 59 -30.32 -19.34 -2.44
C TRP A 59 -29.65 -19.06 -3.79
N ARG A 60 -30.08 -19.74 -4.86
CA ARG A 60 -29.54 -19.59 -6.21
C ARG A 60 -29.82 -18.20 -6.78
N VAL A 61 -31.03 -17.68 -6.55
CA VAL A 61 -31.43 -16.31 -6.95
C VAL A 61 -30.57 -15.28 -6.22
N HIS A 62 -30.44 -15.39 -4.89
CA HIS A 62 -29.61 -14.47 -4.10
C HIS A 62 -28.11 -14.53 -4.45
N TYR A 63 -27.56 -15.71 -4.72
CA TYR A 63 -26.16 -15.86 -5.11
C TYR A 63 -25.85 -15.24 -6.48
N ARG A 64 -26.82 -15.25 -7.41
CA ARG A 64 -26.67 -14.62 -8.74
C ARG A 64 -26.72 -13.10 -8.68
N SER A 65 -27.49 -12.52 -7.75
CA SER A 65 -27.62 -11.06 -7.61
C SER A 65 -26.44 -10.42 -6.88
N ASP A 66 -25.87 -11.09 -5.87
CA ASP A 66 -24.73 -10.57 -5.10
C ASP A 66 -23.92 -11.75 -4.50
N PRO A 67 -22.84 -12.19 -5.18
CA PRO A 67 -22.01 -13.31 -4.73
C PRO A 67 -21.28 -13.05 -3.40
N GLU A 68 -21.00 -11.80 -3.04
CA GLU A 68 -20.25 -11.43 -1.83
C GLU A 68 -21.14 -11.47 -0.57
N SER A 69 -22.41 -11.09 -0.70
CA SER A 69 -23.38 -11.18 0.40
C SER A 69 -23.67 -12.62 0.85
N ALA A 70 -23.51 -13.60 -0.04
CA ALA A 70 -23.83 -15.01 0.18
C ALA A 70 -22.75 -15.79 0.98
N VAL A 71 -21.62 -15.15 1.29
CA VAL A 71 -20.56 -15.73 2.11
C VAL A 71 -20.96 -15.62 3.59
N SER A 72 -21.10 -16.78 4.24
CA SER A 72 -21.38 -16.88 5.68
C SER A 72 -20.39 -16.05 6.49
N SER A 73 -20.88 -15.37 7.52
CA SER A 73 -20.08 -14.62 8.50
C SER A 73 -18.88 -15.41 9.03
N SER A 74 -19.01 -16.74 9.14
CA SER A 74 -17.90 -17.63 9.54
C SER A 74 -16.79 -17.73 8.49
N GLN A 75 -17.12 -17.70 7.19
CA GLN A 75 -16.14 -17.73 6.11
C GLN A 75 -15.45 -16.38 5.92
N ARG A 76 -16.14 -15.26 6.13
CA ARG A 76 -15.52 -13.92 6.22
C ARG A 76 -14.51 -13.85 7.35
N TYR A 77 -14.86 -14.36 8.53
CA TYR A 77 -13.94 -14.46 9.65
C TYR A 77 -12.69 -15.30 9.32
N LEU A 78 -12.84 -16.46 8.67
CA LEU A 78 -11.73 -17.31 8.25
C LEU A 78 -10.83 -16.65 7.20
N GLN A 79 -11.38 -15.89 6.26
CA GLN A 79 -10.62 -15.14 5.26
C GLN A 79 -9.84 -13.99 5.90
N ALA A 80 -10.48 -13.22 6.77
CA ALA A 80 -9.83 -12.16 7.54
C ALA A 80 -8.68 -12.71 8.40
N LYS A 81 -8.89 -13.84 9.08
CA LYS A 81 -7.84 -14.50 9.88
C LYS A 81 -6.65 -14.98 9.04
N LYS A 82 -6.89 -15.41 7.79
CA LYS A 82 -5.82 -15.79 6.86
C LYS A 82 -5.05 -14.58 6.35
N ALA A 83 -5.74 -13.49 6.01
CA ALA A 83 -5.13 -12.23 5.59
C ALA A 83 -4.22 -11.67 6.69
N ILE A 84 -4.73 -11.57 7.94
CA ILE A 84 -3.95 -11.12 9.10
C ILE A 84 -2.73 -12.02 9.34
N LYS A 85 -2.88 -13.34 9.26
CA LYS A 85 -1.75 -14.27 9.43
C LYS A 85 -0.69 -14.10 8.32
N GLN A 86 -1.10 -13.71 7.13
CA GLN A 86 -0.22 -13.50 5.99
C GLN A 86 0.50 -12.14 6.08
N GLU A 87 -0.18 -11.10 6.56
CA GLU A 87 0.43 -9.81 6.91
C GLU A 87 1.49 -9.98 8.01
N ILE A 88 1.14 -10.62 9.13
CA ILE A 88 2.10 -10.90 10.23
C ILE A 88 3.30 -11.71 9.73
N LYS A 89 3.09 -12.64 8.78
CA LYS A 89 4.20 -13.41 8.18
C LYS A 89 5.09 -12.53 7.30
N THR A 90 4.49 -11.63 6.51
CA THR A 90 5.21 -10.70 5.64
C THR A 90 6.01 -9.69 6.47
N GLU A 91 5.40 -9.18 7.54
CA GLU A 91 6.03 -8.25 8.49
C GLU A 91 7.18 -8.92 9.25
N LYS A 92 7.02 -10.19 9.67
CA LYS A 92 8.13 -10.99 10.20
C LYS A 92 9.27 -11.15 9.21
N ILE A 93 8.99 -11.48 7.95
CA ILE A 93 10.01 -11.61 6.89
C ILE A 93 10.75 -10.27 6.66
N LEU A 94 10.04 -9.14 6.74
CA LEU A 94 10.65 -7.81 6.65
C LEU A 94 11.51 -7.48 7.88
N SER A 95 11.09 -7.90 9.09
CA SER A 95 11.84 -7.71 10.34
C SER A 95 13.02 -8.68 10.52
N GLU A 96 12.97 -9.85 9.86
CA GLU A 96 13.99 -10.91 9.88
C GLU A 96 15.01 -10.76 8.73
N ARG A 97 14.89 -9.71 7.90
CA ARG A 97 16.02 -9.28 7.06
C ARG A 97 17.11 -8.78 8.00
N ASP A 98 18.05 -9.67 8.33
CA ASP A 98 19.32 -9.29 8.94
C ASP A 98 19.99 -8.30 7.99
N ILE A 99 19.88 -7.00 8.31
CA ILE A 99 20.73 -6.00 7.69
C ILE A 99 22.14 -6.35 8.17
N PRO A 100 23.06 -6.75 7.28
CA PRO A 100 24.40 -7.13 7.69
C PRO A 100 25.01 -6.00 8.50
N CYS A 101 25.57 -6.32 9.67
CA CYS A 101 26.26 -5.35 10.52
C CYS A 101 27.23 -4.49 9.72
N GLU A 102 27.84 -5.04 8.66
CA GLU A 102 28.74 -4.33 7.76
C GLU A 102 28.05 -3.28 6.88
N GLU A 103 26.87 -3.55 6.29
CA GLU A 103 26.12 -2.55 5.52
C GLU A 103 25.59 -1.44 6.41
N LEU A 104 25.09 -1.82 7.59
CA LEU A 104 24.65 -0.88 8.61
C LEU A 104 25.83 -0.01 9.07
N LYS A 105 27.00 -0.61 9.29
CA LYS A 105 28.23 0.08 9.71
C LYS A 105 28.77 1.00 8.63
N ILE A 106 28.79 0.58 7.36
CA ILE A 106 29.15 1.46 6.23
C ILE A 106 28.18 2.64 6.16
N HIS A 107 26.88 2.42 6.37
CA HIS A 107 25.89 3.48 6.43
C HIS A 107 26.15 4.43 7.62
N TYR A 108 26.38 3.90 8.82
CA TYR A 108 26.69 4.68 10.02
C TYR A 108 28.00 5.46 9.90
N ASP A 109 29.03 4.88 9.31
CA ASP A 109 30.33 5.51 9.11
C ASP A 109 30.23 6.62 8.06
N ARG A 110 29.49 6.37 6.96
CA ARG A 110 29.28 7.34 5.88
C ARG A 110 28.56 8.61 6.34
N PHE A 111 27.62 8.49 7.29
CA PHE A 111 26.84 9.60 7.83
C PHE A 111 27.25 9.98 9.26
N SER A 112 28.44 9.54 9.70
CA SER A 112 28.88 9.72 11.09
C SER A 112 28.97 11.20 11.47
N PHE A 113 29.50 12.05 10.60
CA PHE A 113 29.59 13.50 10.82
C PHE A 113 28.21 14.16 10.91
N GLU A 114 27.31 13.89 9.97
CA GLU A 114 25.95 14.42 9.98
C GLU A 114 25.20 13.96 11.23
N ARG A 115 25.30 12.68 11.57
CA ARG A 115 24.67 12.12 12.77
C ARG A 115 25.21 12.79 14.02
N ASP A 116 26.52 12.94 14.15
CA ASP A 116 27.12 13.52 15.36
C ASP A 116 26.79 15.01 15.49
N TYR A 117 26.69 15.74 14.37
CA TYR A 117 26.18 17.11 14.34
C TYR A 117 24.71 17.20 14.76
N LEU A 118 23.85 16.37 14.17
CA LEU A 118 22.43 16.31 14.52
C LEU A 118 22.25 15.91 15.99
N ALA A 119 23.04 14.94 16.47
CA ALA A 119 23.03 14.48 17.84
C ALA A 119 23.41 15.62 18.79
N PHE A 120 24.52 16.31 18.52
CA PHE A 120 24.96 17.44 19.33
C PHE A 120 23.93 18.57 19.38
N GLN A 121 23.30 18.87 18.24
CA GLN A 121 22.39 20.00 18.14
C GLN A 121 20.97 19.71 18.64
N TYR A 122 20.49 18.47 18.49
CA TYR A 122 19.08 18.14 18.73
C TYR A 122 18.84 17.14 19.88
N LEU A 123 19.83 16.37 20.35
CA LEU A 123 19.67 15.54 21.57
C LEU A 123 19.38 16.33 22.85
N PRO A 124 19.84 17.60 23.02
CA PRO A 124 19.50 18.38 24.20
C PRO A 124 18.03 18.84 24.24
N LEU A 125 17.30 18.75 23.12
CA LEU A 125 15.91 19.18 23.04
C LEU A 125 15.01 18.23 23.83
N ASP A 126 14.00 18.80 24.49
CA ASP A 126 12.96 17.97 25.07
C ASP A 126 12.03 17.39 23.98
N ILE A 127 11.17 16.43 24.36
CA ILE A 127 10.27 15.76 23.41
C ILE A 127 9.33 16.75 22.73
N ASN A 128 8.83 17.78 23.43
CA ASN A 128 7.90 18.75 22.84
C ASN A 128 8.61 19.67 21.85
N GLU A 129 9.82 20.10 22.18
CA GLU A 129 10.67 20.87 21.28
C GLU A 129 10.98 20.06 20.02
N LEU A 130 11.36 18.79 20.17
CA LEU A 130 11.62 17.90 19.03
C LEU A 130 10.36 17.68 18.18
N LEU A 131 9.20 17.50 18.79
CA LEU A 131 7.93 17.26 18.08
C LEU A 131 7.50 18.47 17.25
N THR A 132 7.73 19.69 17.75
CA THR A 132 7.28 20.95 17.13
C THR A 132 8.34 21.61 16.25
N MET A 133 9.58 21.14 16.29
CA MET A 133 10.68 21.67 15.49
C MET A 133 10.39 21.58 13.98
N PRO A 134 10.53 22.68 13.23
CA PRO A 134 10.36 22.67 11.79
C PRO A 134 11.57 22.05 11.08
N ILE A 135 11.33 21.02 10.29
CA ILE A 135 12.27 20.36 9.39
C ILE A 135 11.92 20.76 7.96
N TYR A 136 12.90 21.24 7.20
CA TYR A 136 12.71 21.58 5.80
C TYR A 136 13.39 20.53 4.91
N ILE A 137 12.59 19.86 4.09
CA ILE A 137 13.05 18.87 3.11
C ILE A 137 13.06 19.54 1.74
N ILE A 138 14.23 19.57 1.10
CA ILE A 138 14.40 20.18 -0.23
C ILE A 138 14.84 19.11 -1.21
N ASN A 139 14.26 19.12 -2.40
CA ASN A 139 14.69 18.28 -3.51
C ASN A 139 14.80 19.11 -4.80
N PHE A 140 15.79 18.79 -5.62
CA PHE A 140 15.97 19.38 -6.94
C PHE A 140 15.97 18.28 -7.99
N GLN A 141 15.26 18.52 -9.09
CA GLN A 141 15.51 17.81 -10.34
C GLN A 141 16.45 18.66 -11.19
N THR A 142 17.34 18.03 -11.93
CA THR A 142 18.34 18.71 -12.76
C THR A 142 18.35 18.12 -14.14
N PHE A 143 18.52 18.96 -15.17
CA PHE A 143 18.70 18.46 -16.53
C PHE A 143 20.05 17.77 -16.73
N CYS A 144 21.13 18.33 -16.17
CA CYS A 144 22.45 17.72 -16.19
C CYS A 144 23.38 18.33 -15.13
N LYS A 145 24.50 17.66 -14.90
CA LYS A 145 25.69 18.25 -14.26
C LYS A 145 26.68 18.59 -15.37
N VAL A 146 27.22 19.81 -15.31
CA VAL A 146 28.31 20.26 -16.18
C VAL A 146 29.63 19.70 -15.65
N ASP A 147 30.57 19.36 -16.52
CA ASP A 147 31.88 18.86 -16.09
C ASP A 147 32.64 19.95 -15.32
N GLU A 148 33.54 19.55 -14.43
CA GLU A 148 34.28 20.47 -13.55
C GLU A 148 35.12 21.47 -14.37
N GLU A 149 35.67 21.05 -15.51
CA GLU A 149 36.44 21.89 -16.45
C GLU A 149 35.59 23.03 -17.05
N ASP A 150 34.29 22.80 -17.20
CA ASP A 150 33.31 23.75 -17.74
C ASP A 150 32.50 24.48 -16.65
N GLY A 151 32.87 24.29 -15.38
CA GLY A 151 32.32 25.02 -14.23
C GLY A 151 31.54 24.18 -13.22
N GLY A 152 31.35 22.87 -13.44
CA GLY A 152 30.86 21.92 -12.43
C GLY A 152 29.41 22.10 -11.98
N GLN A 153 28.69 23.07 -12.55
CA GLN A 153 27.36 23.50 -12.11
C GLN A 153 26.26 22.51 -12.53
N TYR A 154 25.22 22.42 -11.70
CA TYR A 154 24.01 21.71 -12.08
C TYR A 154 23.07 22.65 -12.83
N VAL A 155 22.45 22.14 -13.90
CA VAL A 155 21.39 22.84 -14.63
C VAL A 155 20.05 22.45 -13.98
N PRO A 156 19.40 23.33 -13.20
CA PRO A 156 18.19 22.99 -12.48
C PRO A 156 17.00 22.85 -13.43
N ALA A 157 16.10 21.92 -13.12
CA ALA A 157 14.85 21.67 -13.83
C ALA A 157 13.63 21.89 -12.93
N GLU A 158 13.73 21.49 -11.67
CA GLU A 158 12.66 21.61 -10.68
C GLU A 158 13.25 21.80 -9.29
N LEU A 159 12.51 22.49 -8.45
CA LEU A 159 12.77 22.64 -7.03
C LEU A 159 11.49 22.36 -6.27
N CYS A 160 11.60 21.55 -5.22
CA CYS A 160 10.55 21.30 -4.25
C CYS A 160 11.09 21.53 -2.85
N ILE A 161 10.32 22.21 -2.00
CA ILE A 161 10.58 22.36 -0.57
C ILE A 161 9.32 22.05 0.24
N LEU A 162 9.51 21.29 1.31
CA LEU A 162 8.46 20.88 2.24
C LEU A 162 8.88 21.24 3.67
N ARG A 163 8.01 21.96 4.38
CA ARG A 163 8.09 22.13 5.83
C ARG A 163 7.36 20.98 6.51
N TYR A 164 8.01 20.34 7.46
CA TYR A 164 7.55 19.17 8.17
C TYR A 164 7.79 19.34 9.68
N THR A 165 6.85 18.92 10.53
CA THR A 165 7.08 18.75 11.98
C THR A 165 6.75 17.30 12.34
N LEU A 166 7.33 16.76 13.40
CA LEU A 166 6.98 15.40 13.83
C LEU A 166 5.56 15.33 14.42
N ALA A 167 5.07 16.43 15.00
CA ALA A 167 3.72 16.54 15.53
C ALA A 167 2.63 16.58 14.44
N ASP A 168 2.81 17.43 13.42
CA ASP A 168 1.77 17.73 12.43
C ASP A 168 2.03 17.08 11.06
N GLY A 169 3.22 16.53 10.86
CA GLY A 169 3.65 16.00 9.57
C GLY A 169 3.91 17.11 8.54
N PRO A 170 3.63 16.88 7.24
CA PRO A 170 3.83 17.87 6.20
C PRO A 170 2.85 19.05 6.35
N THR A 171 3.37 20.28 6.44
CA THR A 171 2.57 21.50 6.68
C THR A 171 2.54 22.42 5.47
N THR A 172 3.70 22.89 5.00
CA THR A 172 3.80 23.84 3.88
C THR A 172 4.63 23.23 2.76
N PHE A 173 4.09 23.24 1.55
CA PHE A 173 4.75 22.71 0.36
C PHE A 173 4.87 23.80 -0.71
N ARG A 174 6.04 23.91 -1.35
CA ARG A 174 6.24 24.75 -2.54
C ARG A 174 7.03 23.97 -3.59
N GLN A 175 6.58 24.06 -4.82
CA GLN A 175 7.22 23.49 -5.99
C GLN A 175 7.32 24.55 -7.07
N ALA A 176 8.41 24.51 -7.83
CA ALA A 176 8.57 25.32 -9.02
C ALA A 176 9.40 24.60 -10.08
N PHE A 177 8.94 24.68 -11.32
CA PHE A 177 9.73 24.32 -12.48
C PHE A 177 10.63 25.49 -12.87
N ILE A 178 11.89 25.18 -13.17
CA ILE A 178 12.93 26.17 -13.41
C ILE A 178 13.26 26.13 -14.89
N LYS A 179 13.12 27.29 -15.55
CA LYS A 179 13.57 27.46 -16.91
C LYS A 179 15.08 27.77 -16.87
N PRO A 180 15.94 26.90 -17.44
CA PRO A 180 17.37 27.14 -17.39
C PRO A 180 17.74 28.34 -18.26
N ASP A 181 18.53 29.27 -17.71
CA ASP A 181 18.96 30.49 -18.41
C ASP A 181 19.68 30.17 -19.73
N LYS A 182 20.71 29.32 -19.66
CA LYS A 182 21.46 28.83 -20.81
C LYS A 182 22.03 27.46 -20.52
N ILE A 183 21.71 26.49 -21.37
CA ILE A 183 22.37 25.18 -21.35
C ILE A 183 23.79 25.36 -21.91
N PRO A 184 24.84 24.97 -21.18
CA PRO A 184 26.21 25.07 -21.67
C PRO A 184 26.39 24.30 -22.99
N THR A 185 27.24 24.84 -23.87
CA THR A 185 27.51 24.24 -25.19
C THR A 185 28.07 22.83 -25.00
N GLY A 186 27.54 21.86 -25.75
CA GLY A 186 27.92 20.45 -25.64
C GLY A 186 27.00 19.60 -24.75
N TYR A 187 26.24 20.22 -23.83
CA TYR A 187 25.46 19.49 -22.82
C TYR A 187 24.00 19.21 -23.22
N MET A 188 23.55 19.72 -24.38
CA MET A 188 22.16 19.50 -24.84
C MET A 188 21.81 18.01 -24.95
N SER A 189 22.74 17.17 -25.45
CA SER A 189 22.50 15.73 -25.55
C SER A 189 22.32 15.10 -24.18
N ALA A 190 23.17 15.46 -23.22
CA ALA A 190 23.10 14.97 -21.84
C ALA A 190 21.78 15.37 -21.17
N CYS A 191 21.34 16.62 -21.34
CA CYS A 191 20.03 17.07 -20.85
C CYS A 191 18.88 16.25 -21.43
N LEU A 192 18.88 16.02 -22.75
CA LEU A 192 17.83 15.26 -23.44
C LEU A 192 17.81 13.78 -23.05
N GLU A 193 18.98 13.19 -22.81
CA GLU A 193 19.09 11.81 -22.34
C GLU A 193 18.58 11.69 -20.90
N HIS A 194 19.04 12.55 -20.01
CA HIS A 194 18.65 12.54 -18.62
C HIS A 194 17.15 12.78 -18.46
N LEU A 195 16.58 13.80 -19.09
CA LEU A 195 15.15 14.11 -18.95
C LEU A 195 14.28 12.96 -19.44
N LYS A 196 14.67 12.23 -20.50
CA LYS A 196 13.91 11.07 -21.00
C LYS A 196 14.01 9.87 -20.07
N GLY A 197 15.10 9.76 -19.31
CA GLY A 197 15.31 8.68 -18.36
C GLY A 197 14.73 8.94 -16.97
N THR A 198 14.41 10.19 -16.64
CA THR A 198 14.03 10.58 -15.27
C THR A 198 12.69 11.30 -15.18
N HIS A 199 12.67 12.62 -15.36
CA HIS A 199 11.56 13.48 -14.94
C HIS A 199 10.67 13.96 -16.09
N GLU A 200 11.09 13.77 -17.35
CA GLU A 200 10.36 14.16 -18.57
C GLU A 200 9.98 15.66 -18.70
N ILE A 201 10.46 16.50 -17.78
CA ILE A 201 10.31 17.96 -17.84
C ILE A 201 10.84 18.50 -19.19
N PRO A 202 10.05 19.27 -19.95
CA PRO A 202 10.49 19.80 -21.24
C PRO A 202 11.56 20.91 -21.09
N LEU A 203 12.60 20.86 -21.94
CA LEU A 203 13.63 21.91 -21.99
C LEU A 203 13.18 23.21 -22.66
N LYS A 204 12.15 23.16 -23.51
CA LYS A 204 11.65 24.28 -24.29
C LYS A 204 10.14 24.35 -24.21
N ASP A 205 9.62 25.57 -24.33
CA ASP A 205 8.19 25.87 -24.43
C ASP A 205 7.35 25.36 -23.26
N PHE A 206 7.95 25.23 -22.07
CA PHE A 206 7.24 24.84 -20.87
C PHE A 206 6.72 26.07 -20.12
N ALA A 207 5.42 26.34 -20.27
CA ALA A 207 4.79 27.56 -19.76
C ALA A 207 4.80 27.68 -18.22
N GLU A 208 4.87 26.56 -17.50
CA GLU A 208 4.90 26.52 -16.04
C GLU A 208 6.29 26.80 -15.47
N ALA A 209 7.33 26.73 -16.30
CA ALA A 209 8.69 27.00 -15.88
C ALA A 209 8.93 28.50 -15.75
N THR A 210 9.52 28.91 -14.64
CA THR A 210 9.89 30.30 -14.37
C THR A 210 11.40 30.50 -14.55
N ASP A 211 11.78 31.62 -15.17
CA ASP A 211 13.15 32.15 -15.20
C ASP A 211 13.36 33.22 -14.10
N ASN A 212 12.38 33.45 -13.24
CA ASN A 212 12.49 34.43 -12.16
C ASN A 212 13.12 33.81 -10.89
N TYR A 213 14.42 33.55 -10.96
CA TYR A 213 15.21 33.02 -9.83
C TYR A 213 15.12 33.87 -8.56
N LYS A 214 14.99 35.19 -8.70
CA LYS A 214 14.84 36.10 -7.55
C LYS A 214 13.54 35.86 -6.80
N MET A 215 12.44 35.67 -7.52
CA MET A 215 11.14 35.32 -6.92
C MET A 215 11.22 33.96 -6.23
N LEU A 216 11.81 32.95 -6.89
CA LEU A 216 11.98 31.62 -6.29
C LEU A 216 12.77 31.68 -4.98
N TYR A 217 13.88 32.41 -4.96
CA TYR A 217 14.69 32.60 -3.77
C TYR A 217 13.92 33.31 -2.64
N GLN A 218 13.11 34.31 -2.96
CA GLN A 218 12.23 34.98 -1.98
C GLN A 218 11.17 34.03 -1.43
N GLN A 219 10.58 33.19 -2.29
CA GLN A 219 9.60 32.18 -1.87
C GLN A 219 10.23 31.14 -0.93
N LEU A 220 11.45 30.67 -1.24
CA LEU A 220 12.22 29.78 -0.38
C LEU A 220 12.53 30.39 0.99
N LYS A 221 12.89 31.68 1.04
CA LYS A 221 13.15 32.39 2.30
C LYS A 221 11.92 32.58 3.19
N SER A 222 10.73 32.50 2.61
CA SER A 222 9.47 32.81 3.28
C SER A 222 8.72 31.58 3.80
N ILE A 223 9.31 30.38 3.67
CA ILE A 223 8.66 29.12 4.03
C ILE A 223 8.85 28.74 5.51
#